data_AF-A0A2X2W6W9-F1
#
_entry.id   AF-A0A2X2W6W9-F1
#
_cell.length_a   1.000
_cell.length_b   1.000
_cell.length_c   1.000
_cell.angle_alpha   90.00
_cell.angle_beta   90.00
_cell.angle_gamma   90.00
#
_symmetry.space_group_name_H-M   'P 1'
#
loop_
_entity.id
_entity.type
_entity.pdbx_description
1 polymer ?
#
loop_
_entity_poly.entity_id
_entity_poly.type
_entity_poly.pdbx_seq_one_letter_code
_entity_poly.pdbx_strand_id
1 'polypeptide(L)'
;MKEYIDYEVIISNLCLPQNNIIKIKSIYENIDKIELKQIEKYGYIYTIFKFISNGKLKEKVKFRINCDEAINDILNKIAFKGFDVSSDPQIKEISFNNTTNTSTSIGCSVKICSSNDVQQKLKEEIETERTYNNYYYEMYRSAIKNKDVVARYMFLYNIILQICNDKQNRVDAFIVDKIGADRSEYKSGPICNKKGEHIKETVFTRLRNEVGHARKGTNADATRVEMNMKVDELSELVRKAIVEKIETNKQN
;
A
#
# COMPACT_ATOMS: atom_id res chain seq x y z
N MET A 1 -8.17 39.56 8.43
CA MET A 1 -7.75 38.61 7.36
C MET A 1 -7.38 37.30 8.04
N LYS A 2 -7.94 36.15 7.65
CA LYS A 2 -7.52 34.87 8.23
C LYS A 2 -6.23 34.43 7.55
N GLU A 3 -5.15 34.29 8.31
CA GLU A 3 -3.94 33.62 7.84
C GLU A 3 -4.25 32.12 7.71
N TYR A 4 -3.96 31.55 6.55
CA TYR A 4 -4.06 30.11 6.32
C TYR A 4 -2.86 29.66 5.48
N ILE A 5 -2.50 28.40 5.65
CA ILE A 5 -1.48 27.73 4.85
C ILE A 5 -2.19 26.59 4.13
N ASP A 6 -1.90 26.45 2.84
CA ASP A 6 -2.23 25.25 2.09
C ASP A 6 -0.96 24.49 1.66
N TYR A 7 -1.09 23.17 1.68
CA TYR A 7 -0.13 22.23 1.12
C TYR A 7 -0.86 21.47 0.04
N GLU A 8 -0.48 21.64 -1.22
CA GLU A 8 -1.11 20.90 -2.32
C GLU A 8 -0.19 19.80 -2.80
N VAL A 9 -0.69 18.58 -2.73
CA VAL A 9 -0.02 17.40 -3.27
C VAL A 9 -0.80 16.91 -4.45
N ILE A 10 -0.15 16.97 -5.61
CA ILE A 10 -0.74 16.42 -6.82
C ILE A 10 -0.39 14.95 -6.88
N ILE A 11 -1.42 14.13 -6.67
CA ILE A 11 -1.35 12.69 -6.81
C ILE A 11 -1.88 12.32 -8.17
N SER A 12 -0.94 11.77 -8.90
CA SER A 12 -1.15 11.07 -10.12
C SER A 12 -1.84 9.72 -9.87
N ASN A 13 -2.62 9.22 -10.82
CA ASN A 13 -3.29 7.92 -10.75
C ASN A 13 -4.36 7.82 -9.66
N LEU A 14 -5.08 8.88 -9.35
CA LEU A 14 -6.23 8.74 -8.47
C LEU A 14 -7.41 9.40 -9.17
N CYS A 15 -8.43 8.60 -9.44
CA CYS A 15 -9.59 9.05 -10.19
C CYS A 15 -10.84 8.98 -9.30
N LEU A 16 -11.32 10.14 -8.90
CA LEU A 16 -12.66 10.40 -8.41
C LEU A 16 -13.58 10.56 -9.66
N PRO A 17 -14.91 10.50 -9.55
CA PRO A 17 -15.83 10.92 -10.58
C PRO A 17 -15.80 12.44 -10.75
N GLN A 18 -16.21 12.86 -11.93
CA GLN A 18 -16.12 14.24 -12.38
C GLN A 18 -16.87 15.22 -11.46
N ASN A 19 -16.23 16.36 -11.22
CA ASN A 19 -16.77 17.60 -10.65
C ASN A 19 -17.01 17.70 -9.14
N ASN A 20 -16.56 16.74 -8.31
CA ASN A 20 -16.72 16.86 -6.86
C ASN A 20 -15.40 17.21 -6.15
N ILE A 21 -15.43 18.31 -5.39
CA ILE A 21 -14.47 18.54 -4.31
C ILE A 21 -14.92 17.67 -3.14
N ILE A 22 -14.13 16.67 -2.77
CA ILE A 22 -14.40 15.86 -1.58
C ILE A 22 -13.75 16.55 -0.39
N LYS A 23 -14.58 17.00 0.55
CA LYS A 23 -14.11 17.54 1.82
C LYS A 23 -14.02 16.41 2.84
N ILE A 24 -12.85 16.29 3.44
CA ILE A 24 -12.51 15.28 4.42
C ILE A 24 -12.15 15.98 5.73
N LYS A 25 -12.75 15.52 6.82
CA LYS A 25 -12.34 15.95 8.15
C LYS A 25 -10.97 15.35 8.45
N SER A 26 -10.00 16.21 8.74
CA SER A 26 -8.65 15.75 9.06
C SER A 26 -8.59 15.13 10.46
N ILE A 27 -7.85 14.03 10.58
CA ILE A 27 -7.44 13.41 11.84
C ILE A 27 -5.98 13.72 12.18
N TYR A 28 -5.25 14.40 11.29
CA TYR A 28 -3.83 14.64 11.41
C TYR A 28 -3.56 15.94 12.16
N GLU A 29 -2.55 15.92 13.04
CA GLU A 29 -2.19 17.06 13.87
C GLU A 29 -1.92 18.31 13.01
N ASN A 30 -2.43 19.47 13.42
CA ASN A 30 -2.25 20.76 12.76
C ASN A 30 -2.80 20.86 11.32
N ILE A 31 -3.55 19.87 10.86
CA ILE A 31 -4.30 19.90 9.60
C ILE A 31 -5.79 19.95 9.96
N ASP A 32 -6.49 21.01 9.60
CA ASP A 32 -7.92 21.15 9.95
C ASP A 32 -8.83 20.43 8.96
N LYS A 33 -8.46 20.49 7.68
CA LYS A 33 -9.24 19.89 6.60
C LYS A 33 -8.36 19.43 5.45
N ILE A 34 -8.84 18.41 4.75
CA ILE A 34 -8.26 17.91 3.51
C ILE A 34 -9.33 18.04 2.43
N GLU A 35 -8.98 18.64 1.31
CA GLU A 35 -9.84 18.72 0.14
C GLU A 35 -9.22 17.90 -0.99
N LEU A 36 -10.00 17.00 -1.59
CA LEU A 36 -9.59 16.30 -2.80
C LEU A 36 -10.31 16.94 -3.97
N LYS A 37 -9.55 17.35 -4.98
CA LYS A 37 -10.09 17.92 -6.21
C LYS A 37 -9.49 17.21 -7.40
N GLN A 38 -10.32 16.91 -8.39
CA GLN A 38 -9.81 16.48 -9.68
C GLN A 38 -9.61 17.62 -10.66
N ILE A 39 -8.54 17.51 -11.44
CA ILE A 39 -8.31 18.35 -12.61
C ILE A 39 -7.91 17.46 -13.79
N GLU A 40 -8.24 17.90 -15.01
CA GLU A 40 -7.73 17.31 -16.23
C GLU A 40 -6.70 18.26 -16.86
N LYS A 41 -5.50 17.77 -17.18
CA LYS A 41 -4.42 18.55 -17.79
C LYS A 41 -3.60 17.68 -18.75
N TYR A 42 -3.51 18.10 -20.01
CA TYR A 42 -2.81 17.37 -21.08
C TYR A 42 -3.37 15.95 -21.35
N GLY A 43 -4.68 15.74 -21.18
CA GLY A 43 -5.31 14.43 -21.33
C GLY A 43 -5.05 13.46 -20.17
N TYR A 44 -4.49 13.95 -19.06
CA TYR A 44 -4.32 13.21 -17.81
C TYR A 44 -5.26 13.77 -16.74
N ILE A 45 -5.78 12.90 -15.87
CA ILE A 45 -6.56 13.29 -14.69
C ILE A 45 -5.64 13.28 -13.47
N TYR A 46 -5.74 14.28 -12.61
CA TYR A 46 -4.94 14.43 -11.40
C TYR A 46 -5.88 14.59 -10.21
N THR A 47 -5.55 13.99 -9.07
CA THR A 47 -6.19 14.35 -7.79
C THR A 47 -5.25 15.22 -6.99
N ILE A 48 -5.72 16.41 -6.64
CA ILE A 48 -5.04 17.35 -5.77
C ILE A 48 -5.54 17.08 -4.36
N PHE A 49 -4.64 16.72 -3.46
CA PHE A 49 -4.87 16.77 -2.02
C PHE A 49 -4.45 18.14 -1.53
N LYS A 50 -5.39 18.92 -1.03
CA LYS A 50 -5.15 20.23 -0.43
C LYS A 50 -5.34 20.13 1.07
N PHE A 51 -4.24 20.18 1.82
CA PHE A 51 -4.24 20.20 3.28
C PHE A 51 -4.28 21.65 3.74
N ILE A 52 -5.17 21.97 4.67
CA ILE A 52 -5.41 23.36 5.09
C ILE A 52 -5.37 23.46 6.60
N SER A 53 -4.66 24.47 7.10
CA SER A 53 -4.60 24.84 8.51
C SER A 53 -5.02 26.29 8.72
N ASN A 54 -5.93 26.52 9.66
CA ASN A 54 -6.46 27.82 10.06
C ASN A 54 -5.83 28.21 11.41
N GLY A 55 -4.70 28.90 11.39
CA GLY A 55 -4.07 29.35 12.62
C GLY A 55 -2.76 30.10 12.39
N LYS A 56 -2.32 30.83 13.41
CA LYS A 56 -0.97 31.42 13.46
C LYS A 56 0.05 30.30 13.63
N LEU A 57 0.38 29.64 12.53
CA LEU A 57 1.36 28.56 12.48
C LEU A 57 2.76 29.15 12.70
N LYS A 58 3.22 29.14 13.95
CA LYS A 58 4.61 29.46 14.29
C LYS A 58 5.60 28.45 13.69
N GLU A 59 5.12 27.30 13.17
CA GLU A 59 5.96 26.17 12.76
C GLU A 59 5.55 25.61 11.38
N LYS A 60 5.80 26.37 10.30
CA LYS A 60 5.60 25.94 8.91
C LYS A 60 6.24 24.58 8.59
N VAL A 61 7.42 24.34 9.17
CA VAL A 61 8.17 23.08 9.01
C VAL A 61 7.37 21.90 9.58
N LYS A 62 6.80 22.06 10.79
CA LYS A 62 5.98 21.02 11.42
C LYS A 62 4.71 20.72 10.62
N PHE A 63 4.05 21.75 10.07
CA PHE A 63 2.89 21.54 9.19
C PHE A 63 3.23 20.70 7.96
N ARG A 64 4.38 20.98 7.31
CA ARG A 64 4.84 20.19 6.17
C ARG A 64 5.10 18.72 6.54
N ILE A 65 5.80 18.48 7.64
CA ILE A 65 6.07 17.11 8.14
C ILE A 65 4.75 16.37 8.32
N ASN A 66 3.78 16.99 8.98
CA ASN A 66 2.46 16.38 9.21
C ASN A 66 1.70 16.11 7.89
N CYS A 67 1.86 16.96 6.87
CA CYS A 67 1.28 16.71 5.55
C CYS A 67 1.94 15.53 4.83
N ASP A 68 3.27 15.40 4.92
CA ASP A 68 4.01 14.27 4.33
C ASP A 68 3.64 12.94 5.01
N GLU A 69 3.46 12.96 6.33
CA GLU A 69 2.94 11.81 7.10
C GLU A 69 1.49 11.48 6.71
N ALA A 70 0.63 12.48 6.59
CA ALA A 70 -0.76 12.29 6.18
C ALA A 70 -0.85 11.70 4.76
N ILE A 71 -0.03 12.18 3.82
CA ILE A 71 0.02 11.61 2.48
C ILE A 71 0.47 10.16 2.51
N ASN A 72 1.52 9.83 3.25
CA ASN A 72 1.98 8.44 3.32
C ASN A 72 0.91 7.52 3.90
N ASP A 73 0.22 7.96 4.95
CA ASP A 73 -0.90 7.27 5.56
C ASP A 73 -2.03 7.00 4.56
N ILE A 74 -2.47 8.04 3.83
CA ILE A 74 -3.52 7.95 2.82
C ILE A 74 -3.11 6.99 1.70
N LEU A 75 -1.88 7.08 1.21
CA LEU A 75 -1.38 6.20 0.15
C LEU A 75 -1.28 4.75 0.62
N ASN A 76 -0.94 4.51 1.89
CA ASN A 76 -0.93 3.18 2.49
C ASN A 76 -2.35 2.63 2.65
N LYS A 77 -3.32 3.46 3.10
CA LYS A 77 -4.75 3.11 3.14
C LYS A 77 -5.25 2.70 1.76
N ILE A 78 -4.92 3.50 0.74
CA ILE A 78 -5.29 3.25 -0.65
C ILE A 78 -4.79 1.88 -1.11
N ALA A 79 -3.49 1.64 -0.95
CA ALA A 79 -2.83 0.39 -1.30
C ALA A 79 -3.40 -0.82 -0.56
N PHE A 80 -3.58 -0.70 0.75
CA PHE A 80 -3.93 -1.82 1.61
C PHE A 80 -5.40 -2.25 1.49
N LYS A 81 -6.30 -1.32 1.19
CA LYS A 81 -7.73 -1.64 0.98
C LYS A 81 -8.03 -2.19 -0.41
N GLY A 82 -7.03 -2.25 -1.29
CA GLY A 82 -7.23 -2.76 -2.65
C GLY A 82 -8.20 -1.89 -3.44
N PHE A 83 -8.22 -0.58 -3.18
CA PHE A 83 -8.86 0.33 -4.12
C PHE A 83 -8.18 0.09 -5.47
N ASP A 84 -8.98 -0.03 -6.53
CA ASP A 84 -8.48 -0.34 -7.87
C ASP A 84 -7.68 0.85 -8.39
N VAL A 85 -6.43 0.88 -7.96
CA VAL A 85 -5.45 1.88 -8.30
C VAL A 85 -4.56 1.17 -9.33
N SER A 86 -5.08 1.03 -10.56
CA SER A 86 -4.42 0.67 -11.82
C SER A 86 -2.97 1.15 -12.02
N SER A 87 -2.42 2.05 -11.20
CA SER A 87 -1.07 2.59 -11.30
C SER A 87 -0.63 3.41 -10.07
N ASP A 88 0.67 3.43 -9.79
CA ASP A 88 1.20 3.94 -8.53
C ASP A 88 0.94 5.44 -8.32
N PRO A 89 0.37 5.85 -7.17
CA PRO A 89 0.31 7.25 -6.82
C PRO A 89 1.72 7.74 -6.51
N GLN A 90 2.17 8.70 -7.31
CA GLN A 90 3.43 9.40 -7.11
C GLN A 90 3.11 10.84 -6.72
N ILE A 91 3.88 11.36 -5.76
CA ILE A 91 3.91 12.79 -5.44
C ILE A 91 4.60 13.49 -6.59
N LYS A 92 3.88 14.40 -7.22
CA LYS A 92 4.32 15.04 -8.44
C LYS A 92 4.69 16.50 -8.26
N GLU A 93 3.94 17.17 -7.40
CA GLU A 93 4.17 18.54 -7.00
C GLU A 93 3.76 18.67 -5.55
N ILE A 94 4.55 19.46 -4.84
CA ILE A 94 4.26 19.98 -3.51
C ILE A 94 4.29 21.49 -3.64
N SER A 95 3.17 22.15 -3.39
CA SER A 95 3.10 23.61 -3.32
C SER A 95 2.84 24.08 -1.88
N PHE A 96 3.38 25.23 -1.54
CA PHE A 96 3.14 25.90 -0.26
C PHE A 96 2.75 27.34 -0.56
N ASN A 97 1.49 27.71 -0.39
CA ASN A 97 1.08 29.09 -0.60
C ASN A 97 0.98 29.82 0.74
N ASN A 98 1.61 30.98 0.79
CA ASN A 98 1.41 31.98 1.82
C ASN A 98 0.85 33.20 1.09
N THR A 99 -0.33 33.68 1.45
CA THR A 99 -0.98 34.80 0.75
C THR A 99 -0.27 36.13 1.03
N THR A 100 0.80 36.42 0.28
CA THR A 100 1.37 37.78 0.09
C THR A 100 1.88 38.07 -1.35
N ASN A 101 1.37 37.40 -2.38
CA ASN A 101 1.60 37.60 -3.84
C ASN A 101 2.75 36.85 -4.54
N THR A 102 2.46 36.52 -5.82
CA THR A 102 3.28 36.08 -6.98
C THR A 102 3.79 34.63 -7.02
N SER A 103 3.22 33.87 -7.97
CA SER A 103 3.34 32.42 -8.15
C SER A 103 4.37 32.01 -9.22
N THR A 104 5.03 30.87 -8.98
CA THR A 104 5.70 30.04 -9.99
C THR A 104 5.32 28.58 -9.70
N SER A 105 4.90 27.82 -10.72
CA SER A 105 4.19 26.54 -10.59
C SER A 105 4.88 25.39 -11.35
N ILE A 106 4.86 24.16 -10.83
CA ILE A 106 5.48 22.97 -11.48
C ILE A 106 4.78 21.66 -11.06
N GLY A 107 3.94 21.06 -11.93
CA GLY A 107 3.09 19.88 -11.67
C GLY A 107 3.54 18.55 -12.30
N CYS A 108 3.04 17.39 -11.82
CA CYS A 108 2.95 16.17 -12.67
C CYS A 108 1.80 15.17 -12.38
N SER A 109 1.65 14.17 -13.27
CA SER A 109 0.43 13.39 -13.62
C SER A 109 0.61 11.89 -13.63
N VAL A 110 -0.50 11.14 -13.56
CA VAL A 110 -0.71 9.76 -14.07
C VAL A 110 -2.25 9.42 -13.98
N LYS A 111 -2.79 8.34 -14.59
CA LYS A 111 -4.20 8.03 -14.97
C LYS A 111 -4.79 6.74 -14.35
N ILE A 112 -6.05 6.75 -13.87
CA ILE A 112 -6.87 5.57 -13.43
C ILE A 112 -8.38 5.81 -13.69
N CYS A 113 -9.22 4.76 -13.70
CA CYS A 113 -10.69 4.83 -13.65
C CYS A 113 -11.21 4.26 -12.31
N SER A 114 -12.14 4.93 -11.60
CA SER A 114 -12.84 4.33 -10.45
C SER A 114 -14.33 4.68 -10.44
N SER A 115 -15.13 3.86 -9.75
CA SER A 115 -16.58 4.03 -9.59
C SER A 115 -16.94 4.93 -8.40
N ASN A 116 -18.20 5.39 -8.31
CA ASN A 116 -18.63 6.28 -7.22
C ASN A 116 -18.43 5.69 -5.82
N ASP A 117 -18.63 4.37 -5.66
CA ASP A 117 -18.51 3.62 -4.41
C ASP A 117 -17.10 3.69 -3.78
N VAL A 118 -16.07 3.74 -4.63
CA VAL A 118 -14.66 3.81 -4.19
C VAL A 118 -14.37 5.09 -3.42
N GLN A 119 -14.99 6.22 -3.77
CA GLN A 119 -14.75 7.49 -3.07
C GLN A 119 -15.30 7.50 -1.66
N GLN A 120 -16.52 7.01 -1.48
CA GLN A 120 -17.18 7.06 -0.18
C GLN A 120 -16.39 6.20 0.79
N LYS A 121 -15.97 5.00 0.34
CA LYS A 121 -15.07 4.13 1.08
C LYS A 121 -13.70 4.78 1.34
N LEU A 122 -13.11 5.47 0.36
CA LEU A 122 -11.84 6.18 0.56
C LEU A 122 -11.98 7.31 1.59
N LYS A 123 -13.04 8.11 1.50
CA LYS A 123 -13.34 9.17 2.45
C LYS A 123 -13.49 8.59 3.85
N GLU A 124 -14.36 7.60 4.01
CA GLU A 124 -14.58 6.90 5.29
C GLU A 124 -13.27 6.38 5.86
N GLU A 125 -12.41 5.77 5.03
CA GLU A 125 -11.12 5.26 5.47
C GLU A 125 -10.17 6.38 5.90
N ILE A 126 -10.10 7.51 5.19
CA ILE A 126 -9.26 8.64 5.58
C ILE A 126 -9.77 9.26 6.89
N GLU A 127 -11.09 9.33 7.07
CA GLU A 127 -11.73 9.86 8.29
C GLU A 127 -11.63 8.91 9.49
N THR A 128 -11.34 7.61 9.27
CA THR A 128 -11.09 6.68 10.38
C THR A 128 -9.77 7.00 11.09
N GLU A 129 -9.80 7.02 12.43
CA GLU A 129 -8.64 7.25 13.30
C GLU A 129 -7.53 6.18 13.16
N ARG A 130 -7.78 5.10 12.39
CA ARG A 130 -6.78 4.08 12.12
C ARG A 130 -5.70 4.64 11.20
N THR A 131 -4.50 4.81 11.73
CA THR A 131 -3.31 5.14 10.94
C THR A 131 -2.64 3.89 10.38
N TYR A 132 -2.20 3.98 9.15
CA TYR A 132 -1.42 3.06 8.34
C TYR A 132 0.05 3.50 8.22
N ASN A 133 0.54 4.29 9.17
CA ASN A 133 1.95 4.66 9.31
C ASN A 133 2.72 3.56 10.05
N ASN A 134 2.96 2.44 9.36
CA ASN A 134 3.80 1.35 9.85
C ASN A 134 4.67 0.82 8.71
N TYR A 135 5.89 0.43 9.04
CA TYR A 135 6.86 -0.18 8.12
C TYR A 135 6.25 -1.26 7.22
N TYR A 136 5.42 -2.15 7.76
CA TYR A 136 4.82 -3.23 6.96
C TYR A 136 3.80 -2.73 5.93
N TYR A 137 3.07 -1.65 6.22
CA TYR A 137 2.16 -1.04 5.25
C TYR A 137 2.94 -0.42 4.09
N GLU A 138 4.08 0.21 4.37
CA GLU A 138 4.95 0.78 3.34
C GLU A 138 5.60 -0.30 2.47
N MET A 139 6.05 -1.40 3.08
CA MET A 139 6.56 -2.56 2.35
C MET A 139 5.48 -3.17 1.47
N TYR A 140 4.27 -3.38 2.01
CA TYR A 140 3.14 -3.92 1.26
C TYR A 140 2.80 -3.03 0.07
N ARG A 141 2.69 -1.72 0.30
CA ARG A 141 2.51 -0.73 -0.76
C ARG A 141 3.62 -0.86 -1.81
N SER A 142 4.87 -1.01 -1.41
CA SER A 142 6.00 -1.16 -2.35
C SER A 142 5.95 -2.48 -3.12
N ALA A 143 5.48 -3.56 -2.51
CA ALA A 143 5.37 -4.87 -3.14
C ALA A 143 4.29 -4.88 -4.24
N ILE A 144 3.07 -4.42 -3.93
CA ILE A 144 1.94 -4.44 -4.89
C ILE A 144 2.18 -3.54 -6.10
N LYS A 145 3.03 -2.51 -5.96
CA LYS A 145 3.46 -1.61 -7.04
C LYS A 145 4.33 -2.29 -8.09
N ASN A 146 4.93 -3.44 -7.77
CA ASN A 146 5.85 -4.08 -8.69
C ASN A 146 5.10 -4.72 -9.87
N LYS A 147 5.39 -4.30 -11.11
CA LYS A 147 4.77 -4.85 -12.33
C LYS A 147 5.23 -6.28 -12.64
N ASP A 148 6.44 -6.63 -12.25
CA ASP A 148 6.94 -7.98 -12.43
C ASP A 148 6.33 -8.90 -11.37
N VAL A 149 5.61 -9.93 -11.82
CA VAL A 149 4.88 -10.83 -10.94
C VAL A 149 5.80 -11.59 -10.01
N VAL A 150 7.00 -11.97 -10.47
CA VAL A 150 7.98 -12.70 -9.65
C VAL A 150 8.51 -11.78 -8.56
N ALA A 151 8.92 -10.57 -8.89
CA ALA A 151 9.39 -9.60 -7.91
C ALA A 151 8.28 -9.23 -6.90
N ARG A 152 7.05 -8.97 -7.36
CA ARG A 152 5.88 -8.73 -6.50
C ARG A 152 5.68 -9.89 -5.51
N TYR A 153 5.69 -11.11 -6.02
CA TYR A 153 5.54 -12.33 -5.22
C TYR A 153 6.65 -12.44 -4.17
N MET A 154 7.90 -12.24 -4.57
CA MET A 154 9.05 -12.33 -3.67
C MET A 154 9.01 -11.26 -2.58
N PHE A 155 8.59 -10.03 -2.89
CA PHE A 155 8.41 -8.99 -1.89
C PHE A 155 7.26 -9.30 -0.92
N LEU A 156 6.11 -9.76 -1.43
CA LEU A 156 4.98 -10.18 -0.59
C LEU A 156 5.39 -11.33 0.35
N TYR A 157 6.06 -12.35 -0.18
CA TYR A 157 6.55 -13.47 0.62
C TYR A 157 7.58 -13.01 1.68
N ASN A 158 8.46 -12.07 1.33
CA ASN A 158 9.43 -11.53 2.29
C ASN A 158 8.75 -10.79 3.45
N ILE A 159 7.65 -10.07 3.22
CA ILE A 159 6.90 -9.38 4.28
C ILE A 159 6.35 -10.40 5.29
N ILE A 160 5.65 -11.44 4.82
CA ILE A 160 5.10 -12.47 5.72
C ILE A 160 6.20 -13.27 6.42
N LEU A 161 7.33 -13.50 5.75
CA LEU A 161 8.51 -14.14 6.32
C LEU A 161 9.07 -13.34 7.50
N GLN A 162 9.25 -12.02 7.35
CA GLN A 162 9.69 -11.14 8.43
C GLN A 162 8.71 -11.12 9.60
N ILE A 163 7.40 -11.05 9.34
CA ILE A 163 6.36 -11.14 10.39
C ILE A 163 6.46 -12.48 11.14
N CYS A 164 6.79 -13.55 10.41
CA CYS A 164 7.02 -14.88 10.95
C CYS A 164 8.42 -15.08 11.56
N ASN A 165 9.19 -14.00 11.78
CA ASN A 165 10.55 -14.02 12.35
C ASN A 165 11.53 -14.84 11.50
N ASP A 166 11.47 -14.66 10.18
CA ASP A 166 12.36 -15.27 9.19
C ASP A 166 12.40 -16.81 9.22
N LYS A 167 11.28 -17.41 9.63
CA LYS A 167 11.10 -18.86 9.75
C LYS A 167 10.06 -19.37 8.76
N GLN A 168 10.51 -20.06 7.71
CA GLN A 168 9.63 -20.60 6.66
C GLN A 168 8.55 -21.54 7.22
N ASN A 169 8.89 -22.41 8.17
CA ASN A 169 7.91 -23.29 8.80
C ASN A 169 6.80 -22.53 9.55
N ARG A 170 7.07 -21.31 10.05
CA ARG A 170 6.05 -20.44 10.66
C ARG A 170 5.17 -19.77 9.60
N VAL A 171 5.74 -19.43 8.44
CA VAL A 171 4.96 -18.95 7.28
C VAL A 171 4.00 -20.05 6.83
N ASP A 172 4.49 -21.27 6.61
CA ASP A 172 3.65 -22.39 6.21
C ASP A 172 2.55 -22.69 7.24
N ALA A 173 2.89 -22.70 8.53
CA ALA A 173 1.91 -22.88 9.61
C ALA A 173 0.84 -21.77 9.61
N PHE A 174 1.25 -20.51 9.42
CA PHE A 174 0.30 -19.39 9.30
C PHE A 174 -0.61 -19.56 8.09
N ILE A 175 -0.08 -19.93 6.92
CA ILE A 175 -0.88 -20.11 5.71
C ILE A 175 -1.89 -21.24 5.91
N VAL A 176 -1.45 -22.38 6.48
CA VAL A 176 -2.34 -23.50 6.80
C VAL A 176 -3.45 -23.08 7.78
N ASP A 177 -3.12 -22.27 8.80
CA ASP A 177 -4.12 -21.72 9.73
C ASP A 177 -5.16 -20.84 9.00
N LYS A 178 -4.74 -19.97 8.06
CA LYS A 178 -5.64 -19.02 7.42
C LYS A 178 -6.51 -19.58 6.29
N ILE A 179 -6.04 -20.60 5.57
CA ILE A 179 -6.76 -21.12 4.39
C ILE A 179 -6.97 -22.65 4.41
N GLY A 180 -6.41 -23.36 5.39
CA GLY A 180 -6.51 -24.81 5.51
C GLY A 180 -5.44 -25.57 4.71
N ALA A 181 -5.14 -26.80 5.15
CA ALA A 181 -4.10 -27.64 4.57
C ALA A 181 -4.34 -27.95 3.08
N ASP A 182 -5.60 -28.24 2.70
CA ASP A 182 -5.95 -28.60 1.32
C ASP A 182 -5.75 -27.44 0.35
N ARG A 183 -6.23 -26.24 0.71
CA ARG A 183 -6.08 -25.04 -0.14
C ARG A 183 -4.65 -24.52 -0.21
N SER A 184 -3.89 -24.68 0.87
CA SER A 184 -2.47 -24.33 0.91
C SER A 184 -1.57 -25.30 0.14
N GLU A 185 -2.13 -26.42 -0.33
CA GLU A 185 -1.43 -27.51 -1.00
C GLU A 185 -0.24 -28.03 -0.17
N TYR A 186 -0.43 -28.12 1.14
CA TYR A 186 0.63 -28.46 2.10
C TYR A 186 1.08 -29.91 1.93
N LYS A 187 2.21 -30.09 1.24
CA LYS A 187 2.71 -31.40 0.80
C LYS A 187 4.21 -31.53 1.09
N SER A 188 4.68 -32.77 1.09
CA SER A 188 6.11 -33.10 1.20
C SER A 188 6.91 -32.41 0.09
N GLY A 189 7.83 -31.52 0.47
CA GLY A 189 8.76 -30.86 -0.42
C GLY A 189 9.98 -31.74 -0.74
N PRO A 190 10.90 -31.29 -1.61
CA PRO A 190 12.01 -32.12 -2.09
C PRO A 190 13.16 -32.29 -1.09
N ILE A 191 13.17 -31.50 0.00
CA ILE A 191 14.24 -31.51 1.00
C ILE A 191 13.86 -32.46 2.14
N CYS A 192 14.76 -33.34 2.53
CA CYS A 192 14.61 -34.18 3.71
C CYS A 192 15.25 -33.52 4.95
N ASN A 193 14.62 -33.72 6.11
CA ASN A 193 15.22 -33.41 7.41
C ASN A 193 16.35 -34.42 7.76
N LYS A 194 17.03 -34.21 8.89
CA LYS A 194 18.09 -35.13 9.38
C LYS A 194 17.62 -36.56 9.64
N LYS A 195 16.31 -36.80 9.70
CA LYS A 195 15.67 -38.12 9.88
C LYS A 195 15.24 -38.75 8.55
N GLY A 196 15.54 -38.12 7.42
CA GLY A 196 15.14 -38.59 6.08
C GLY A 196 13.70 -38.25 5.68
N GLU A 197 12.95 -37.55 6.53
CA GLU A 197 11.55 -37.20 6.24
C GLU A 197 11.49 -35.91 5.41
N HIS A 198 10.66 -35.91 4.37
CA HIS A 198 10.44 -34.73 3.55
C HIS A 198 9.83 -33.58 4.37
N ILE A 199 10.46 -32.41 4.29
CA ILE A 199 9.95 -31.19 4.90
C ILE A 199 8.73 -30.76 4.11
N LYS A 200 7.60 -30.59 4.79
CA LYS A 200 6.37 -30.13 4.15
C LYS A 200 6.46 -28.63 3.87
N GLU A 201 6.01 -28.21 2.69
CA GLU A 201 5.92 -26.80 2.28
C GLU A 201 4.53 -26.53 1.68
N THR A 202 4.02 -25.31 1.85
CA THR A 202 2.84 -24.84 1.09
C THR A 202 3.24 -24.52 -0.35
N VAL A 203 2.25 -24.41 -1.25
CA VAL A 203 2.50 -23.92 -2.62
C VAL A 203 3.25 -22.59 -2.63
N PHE A 204 3.00 -21.73 -1.64
CA PHE A 204 3.62 -20.42 -1.60
C PHE A 204 5.13 -20.47 -1.31
N THR A 205 5.51 -21.29 -0.33
CA THR A 205 6.92 -21.53 0.01
C THR A 205 7.63 -22.29 -1.11
N ARG A 206 6.98 -23.28 -1.73
CA ARG A 206 7.52 -23.99 -2.89
C ARG A 206 7.86 -23.04 -4.03
N LEU A 207 6.92 -22.21 -4.46
CA LEU A 207 7.11 -21.27 -5.57
C LEU A 207 8.27 -20.30 -5.30
N ARG A 208 8.35 -19.75 -4.08
CA ARG A 208 9.48 -18.92 -3.66
C ARG A 208 10.82 -19.68 -3.76
N ASN A 209 10.83 -20.94 -3.33
CA ASN A 209 12.04 -21.77 -3.35
C ASN A 209 12.47 -22.16 -4.78
N GLU A 210 11.54 -22.37 -5.70
CA GLU A 210 11.83 -22.63 -7.12
C GLU A 210 12.48 -21.44 -7.81
N VAL A 211 12.10 -20.21 -7.44
CA VAL A 211 12.76 -18.99 -7.93
C VAL A 211 14.14 -18.81 -7.28
N GLY A 212 14.24 -19.03 -5.96
CA GLY A 212 15.49 -18.83 -5.21
C GLY A 212 16.54 -19.91 -5.42
N HIS A 213 16.15 -21.11 -5.85
CA HIS A 213 17.04 -22.24 -6.07
C HIS A 213 16.75 -22.86 -7.43
N ALA A 214 17.75 -22.87 -8.32
CA ALA A 214 17.68 -23.58 -9.60
C ALA A 214 17.63 -25.10 -9.34
N ARG A 215 16.42 -25.64 -9.11
CA ARG A 215 16.18 -27.07 -8.91
C ARG A 215 16.25 -27.76 -10.27
N LYS A 216 16.81 -28.97 -10.33
CA LYS A 216 16.76 -29.77 -11.57
C LYS A 216 15.29 -30.07 -11.90
N GLY A 217 14.87 -29.73 -13.12
CA GLY A 217 13.52 -30.01 -13.63
C GLY A 217 12.48 -28.90 -13.39
N THR A 218 12.84 -27.78 -12.74
CA THR A 218 11.93 -26.62 -12.65
C THR A 218 11.96 -25.80 -13.93
N ASN A 219 10.78 -25.49 -14.47
CA ASN A 219 10.61 -24.60 -15.61
C ASN A 219 10.25 -23.20 -15.10
N ALA A 220 11.14 -22.22 -15.31
CA ALA A 220 10.97 -20.85 -14.83
C ALA A 220 9.69 -20.18 -15.36
N ASP A 221 9.27 -20.48 -16.59
CA ASP A 221 8.03 -19.94 -17.16
C ASP A 221 6.80 -20.56 -16.48
N ALA A 222 6.84 -21.86 -16.18
CA ALA A 222 5.78 -22.53 -15.45
C ALA A 222 5.65 -21.98 -14.02
N THR A 223 6.76 -21.80 -13.31
CA THR A 223 6.78 -21.18 -11.97
C THR A 223 6.24 -19.75 -12.02
N ARG A 224 6.60 -18.95 -13.04
CA ARG A 224 6.07 -17.59 -13.23
C ARG A 224 4.57 -17.57 -13.43
N VAL A 225 4.03 -18.48 -14.26
CA VAL A 225 2.59 -18.61 -14.50
C VAL A 225 1.85 -18.99 -13.21
N GLU A 226 2.39 -19.96 -12.47
CA GLU A 226 1.79 -20.41 -11.21
C GLU A 226 1.85 -19.31 -10.13
N MET A 227 2.96 -18.57 -10.04
CA MET A 227 3.05 -17.37 -9.20
C MET A 227 1.98 -16.34 -9.56
N ASN A 228 1.73 -16.11 -10.86
CA ASN A 228 0.68 -15.18 -11.30
C ASN A 228 -0.72 -15.62 -10.89
N MET A 229 -0.98 -16.93 -10.85
CA MET A 229 -2.26 -17.47 -10.36
C MET A 229 -2.43 -17.34 -8.84
N LYS A 230 -1.34 -17.31 -8.07
CA LYS A 230 -1.35 -17.31 -6.60
C LYS A 230 -1.03 -15.95 -5.97
N VAL A 231 -0.56 -14.96 -6.73
CA VAL A 231 -0.03 -13.70 -6.17
C VAL A 231 -1.10 -12.89 -5.42
N ASP A 232 -2.34 -12.88 -5.91
CA ASP A 232 -3.44 -12.16 -5.25
C ASP A 232 -3.83 -12.84 -3.94
N GLU A 233 -3.89 -14.17 -3.91
CA GLU A 233 -4.13 -14.95 -2.68
C GLU A 233 -2.98 -14.75 -1.66
N LEU A 234 -1.73 -14.70 -2.13
CA LEU A 234 -0.58 -14.36 -1.28
C LEU A 234 -0.72 -12.93 -0.73
N SER A 235 -1.15 -11.98 -1.55
CA SER A 235 -1.39 -10.60 -1.15
C SER A 235 -2.41 -10.52 -0.01
N GLU A 236 -3.50 -11.28 -0.11
CA GLU A 236 -4.51 -11.40 0.95
C GLU A 236 -3.95 -11.97 2.26
N LEU A 237 -3.14 -13.03 2.16
CA LEU A 237 -2.46 -13.63 3.31
C LEU A 237 -1.51 -12.63 3.99
N VAL A 238 -0.76 -11.85 3.22
CA VAL A 238 0.11 -10.80 3.74
C VAL A 238 -0.70 -9.71 4.43
N ARG A 239 -1.84 -9.27 3.86
CA ARG A 239 -2.72 -8.30 4.54
C ARG A 239 -3.18 -8.79 5.90
N LYS A 240 -3.64 -10.04 5.99
CA LYS A 240 -4.03 -10.67 7.26
C LYS A 240 -2.87 -10.68 8.26
N ALA A 241 -1.68 -11.09 7.82
CA ALA A 241 -0.49 -11.12 8.68
C ALA A 241 -0.12 -9.73 9.23
N ILE A 242 -0.21 -8.68 8.41
CA ILE A 242 0.07 -7.29 8.83
C ILE A 242 -0.93 -6.83 9.90
N VAL A 243 -2.23 -7.10 9.71
CA VAL A 243 -3.26 -6.72 10.69
C VAL A 243 -3.00 -7.40 12.03
N GLU A 244 -2.80 -8.72 12.04
CA GLU A 244 -2.54 -9.48 13.27
C GLU A 244 -1.27 -9.02 13.98
N LYS A 245 -0.20 -8.72 13.22
CA LYS A 245 1.06 -8.22 13.79
C LYS A 245 0.90 -6.86 14.47
N ILE A 246 0.15 -5.94 13.86
CA ILE A 246 -0.07 -4.60 14.40
C ILE A 246 -0.98 -4.65 15.62
N GLU A 247 -2.01 -5.49 15.61
CA GLU A 247 -2.93 -5.66 16.75
C GLU A 247 -2.22 -6.29 17.96
N THR A 248 -1.37 -7.29 17.74
CA THR A 248 -0.55 -7.90 18.81
C THR A 248 0.39 -6.89 19.46
N ASN A 249 0.97 -5.98 18.67
CA ASN A 249 1.87 -4.94 19.20
C ASN A 249 1.13 -3.86 20.02
N LYS A 250 -0.19 -3.73 19.92
CA LYS A 250 -0.98 -2.77 20.73
C LYS A 250 -1.35 -3.32 22.11
N GLN A 251 -1.26 -4.63 22.31
CA GLN A 251 -1.64 -5.32 23.55
C GLN A 251 -0.46 -5.54 24.50
N ASN A 252 0.77 -5.31 24.03
CA ASN A 252 2.01 -5.40 24.81
C ASN A 252 2.56 -4.00 25.10
#